data_AF-A0A944W4R0-F1
#
_entry.id   AF-A0A944W4R0-F1
#
_cell.length_a   1.000
_cell.length_b   1.000
_cell.length_c   1.000
_cell.angle_alpha   90.00
_cell.angle_beta   90.00
_cell.angle_gamma   90.00
#
_symmetry.space_group_name_H-M   'P 1'
#
loop_
_entity.id
_entity.type
_entity.pdbx_description
1 polymer ?
#
loop_
_entity_poly.entity_id
_entity_poly.type
_entity_poly.pdbx_seq_one_letter_code
_entity_poly.pdbx_strand_id
1 'polypeptide(L)'
;MADKVHPLIRSADKPVEETDPFDAVAMRVPVPDREQGLIDAARCYVEELITMDYTDLMITMLFRKPFYMGLYPVYKDHGEEFVVKLIADCRTELARTGTYPR
;
A
#
# COMPACT_ATOMS: atom_id res chain seq x y z
N MET A 1 -13.43 -39.21 29.62
CA MET A 1 -13.55 -37.79 29.21
C MET A 1 -12.72 -37.64 27.95
N ALA A 2 -13.36 -37.46 26.78
CA ALA A 2 -12.65 -37.33 25.51
C ALA A 2 -12.51 -35.84 25.17
N ASP A 3 -11.25 -35.40 25.05
CA ASP A 3 -10.86 -34.06 24.65
C ASP A 3 -11.40 -33.78 23.24
N LYS A 4 -12.27 -32.78 23.09
CA LYS A 4 -12.73 -32.31 21.78
C LYS A 4 -11.62 -31.43 21.20
N VAL A 5 -10.77 -32.02 20.37
CA VAL A 5 -9.85 -31.26 19.53
C VAL A 5 -10.69 -30.48 18.52
N HIS A 6 -10.79 -29.17 18.70
CA HIS A 6 -11.40 -28.30 17.71
C HIS A 6 -10.49 -28.32 16.47
N PRO A 7 -10.97 -28.68 15.27
CA PRO A 7 -10.13 -28.65 14.08
C PRO A 7 -9.60 -27.23 13.90
N LEU A 8 -8.29 -27.11 13.69
CA LEU A 8 -7.66 -25.83 13.35
C LEU A 8 -8.21 -25.39 11.99
N ILE A 9 -9.23 -24.51 12.02
CA ILE A 9 -9.74 -23.85 10.83
C ILE A 9 -8.63 -22.94 10.32
N ARG A 10 -8.22 -23.07 9.06
CA ARG A 10 -7.30 -22.10 8.46
C ARG A 10 -8.01 -20.75 8.44
N SER A 11 -7.31 -19.67 8.79
CA SER A 11 -7.90 -18.33 8.84
C SER A 11 -8.61 -17.93 7.53
N ALA A 12 -8.18 -18.48 6.39
CA ALA A 12 -8.79 -18.26 5.08
C ALA A 12 -10.18 -18.90 4.90
N ASP A 13 -10.55 -19.89 5.72
CA ASP A 13 -11.83 -20.62 5.63
C ASP A 13 -12.90 -20.03 6.57
N LYS A 14 -12.54 -19.04 7.41
CA LYS A 14 -13.51 -18.33 8.26
C LYS A 14 -14.36 -17.41 7.36
N PRO A 15 -15.69 -17.48 7.41
CA PRO A 15 -16.53 -16.52 6.70
C PRO A 15 -16.23 -15.10 7.21
N VAL A 16 -16.24 -14.12 6.30
CA VAL A 16 -16.07 -12.71 6.65
C VAL A 16 -17.24 -12.30 7.54
N GLU A 17 -16.93 -11.83 8.75
CA GLU A 17 -17.90 -11.29 9.70
C GLU A 17 -17.97 -9.77 9.47
N GLU A 18 -18.98 -9.29 8.73
CA GLU A 18 -19.14 -7.85 8.39
C GLU A 18 -19.23 -6.93 9.61
N THR A 19 -19.59 -7.48 10.77
CA THR A 19 -19.73 -6.76 12.04
C THR A 19 -18.65 -7.15 13.05
N ASP A 20 -17.51 -7.69 12.61
CA ASP A 20 -16.40 -8.00 13.52
C ASP A 20 -15.86 -6.68 14.12
N PRO A 21 -15.98 -6.47 15.45
CA PRO A 21 -15.47 -5.26 16.08
C PRO A 21 -13.94 -5.15 16.04
N PHE A 22 -13.25 -6.23 15.66
CA PHE A 22 -11.80 -6.29 15.46
C PHE A 22 -11.40 -6.30 13.97
N ASP A 23 -12.34 -6.06 13.04
CA ASP A 23 -12.00 -5.95 11.63
C ASP A 23 -11.00 -4.81 11.40
N ALA A 24 -10.02 -5.05 10.53
CA ALA A 24 -8.93 -4.12 10.31
C ALA A 24 -9.40 -2.94 9.45
N VAL A 25 -9.76 -1.83 10.10
CA VAL A 25 -10.16 -0.61 9.40
C VAL A 25 -8.95 0.27 9.12
N ALA A 26 -8.68 0.55 7.84
CA ALA A 26 -7.64 1.50 7.45
C ALA A 26 -8.04 2.93 7.87
N MET A 27 -7.25 3.55 8.75
CA MET A 27 -7.40 4.96 9.13
C MET A 27 -6.26 5.78 8.55
N ARG A 28 -6.58 6.93 7.93
CA ARG A 28 -5.57 7.90 7.51
C ARG A 28 -5.31 8.90 8.63
N VAL A 29 -4.04 9.30 8.78
CA VAL A 29 -3.67 10.40 9.66
C VAL A 29 -4.40 11.68 9.21
N PRO A 30 -5.07 12.40 10.12
CA PRO A 30 -5.73 13.64 9.77
C PRO A 30 -4.65 14.71 9.50
N VAL A 31 -4.61 15.19 8.26
CA VAL A 31 -3.74 16.27 7.80
C VAL A 31 -4.59 17.42 7.25
N PRO A 32 -4.08 18.67 7.27
CA PRO A 32 -4.85 19.83 6.79
C PRO A 32 -5.29 19.71 5.33
N ASP A 33 -4.39 19.21 4.47
CA ASP A 33 -4.68 18.91 3.07
C ASP A 33 -4.69 17.40 2.86
N ARG A 34 -5.90 16.85 2.72
CA ARG A 34 -6.11 15.41 2.57
C ARG A 34 -5.56 14.87 1.25
N GLU A 35 -5.65 15.65 0.18
CA GLU A 35 -5.18 15.24 -1.15
C GLU A 35 -3.66 15.22 -1.15
N GLN A 36 -3.03 16.30 -0.69
CA GLN A 36 -1.57 16.35 -0.59
C GLN A 36 -1.04 15.27 0.35
N GLY A 37 -1.66 15.04 1.51
CA GLY A 37 -1.23 13.98 2.42
C GLY A 37 -1.39 12.56 1.85
N LEU A 38 -2.36 12.36 0.96
CA LEU A 38 -2.47 11.09 0.23
C LEU A 38 -1.31 10.91 -0.74
N ILE A 39 -0.95 11.96 -1.49
CA ILE A 39 0.18 11.95 -2.42
C ILE A 39 1.50 11.77 -1.66
N ASP A 40 1.69 12.46 -0.54
CA ASP A 40 2.88 12.36 0.31
C ASP A 40 3.05 10.96 0.89
N ALA A 41 1.95 10.34 1.34
CA ALA A 41 1.97 8.95 1.81
C ALA A 41 2.36 7.99 0.67
N ALA A 42 1.76 8.15 -0.52
CA ALA A 42 2.09 7.31 -1.66
C ALA A 42 3.56 7.47 -2.10
N ARG A 43 4.08 8.70 -2.08
CA ARG A 43 5.50 8.97 -2.31
C ARG A 43 6.38 8.18 -1.34
N CYS A 44 6.07 8.22 -0.04
CA CYS A 44 6.82 7.49 0.98
C CYS A 44 6.85 5.97 0.70
N TYR A 45 5.71 5.37 0.36
CA TYR A 45 5.65 3.95 -0.04
C TYR A 45 6.47 3.67 -1.30
N VAL A 46 6.38 4.53 -2.32
CA VAL A 46 7.14 4.37 -3.56
C VAL A 46 8.64 4.41 -3.28
N GLU A 47 9.11 5.37 -2.49
CA GLU A 47 10.53 5.46 -2.10
C GLU A 47 10.98 4.21 -1.35
N GLU A 48 10.19 3.69 -0.40
CA GLU A 48 10.48 2.45 0.31
C GLU A 48 10.59 1.26 -0.66
N LEU A 49 9.60 1.06 -1.53
CA LEU A 49 9.58 -0.02 -2.50
C LEU A 49 10.79 0.05 -3.46
N ILE A 50 11.14 1.26 -3.89
CA ILE A 50 12.32 1.51 -4.71
C ILE A 50 13.59 1.07 -3.96
N THR A 51 13.74 1.41 -2.68
CA THR A 51 14.90 0.98 -1.87
C THR A 51 14.95 -0.53 -1.58
N MET A 52 13.81 -1.19 -1.71
CA MET A 52 13.67 -2.65 -1.65
C MET A 52 13.87 -3.33 -3.01
N ASP A 53 14.37 -2.60 -4.01
CA ASP A 53 14.66 -3.08 -5.36
C ASP A 53 13.43 -3.50 -6.19
N TYR A 54 12.28 -2.90 -5.92
CA TYR A 54 11.09 -3.12 -6.76
C TYR A 54 11.24 -2.38 -8.09
N THR A 55 10.84 -3.05 -9.17
CA THR A 55 10.78 -2.45 -10.51
C THR A 55 9.56 -1.52 -10.65
N ASP A 56 9.61 -0.58 -11.60
CA ASP A 56 8.49 0.34 -11.86
C ASP A 56 7.20 -0.40 -12.21
N LEU A 57 7.31 -1.51 -12.93
CA LEU A 57 6.18 -2.36 -13.25
C LEU A 57 5.57 -2.97 -11.97
N MET A 58 6.40 -3.49 -11.06
CA MET A 58 5.93 -4.04 -9.79
C MET A 58 5.23 -2.99 -8.93
N ILE A 59 5.80 -1.79 -8.83
CA ILE A 59 5.21 -0.68 -8.08
C ILE A 59 3.88 -0.25 -8.71
N THR A 60 3.84 -0.06 -10.03
CA THR A 60 2.61 0.29 -10.77
C THR A 60 1.51 -0.76 -10.56
N MET A 61 1.86 -2.05 -10.48
CA MET A 61 0.90 -3.10 -10.18
C MET A 61 0.32 -3.01 -8.77
N LEU A 62 1.05 -2.48 -7.78
CA LEU A 62 0.53 -2.27 -6.42
C LEU A 62 -0.51 -1.13 -6.37
N PHE A 63 -0.29 -0.07 -7.15
CA PHE A 63 -1.27 1.03 -7.32
C PHE A 63 -2.63 0.55 -7.85
N ARG A 64 -2.68 -0.58 -8.57
CA ARG A 64 -3.93 -1.13 -9.10
C ARG A 64 -4.67 -2.07 -8.15
N LYS A 65 -4.14 -2.34 -6.94
CA LYS A 65 -4.74 -3.29 -5.99
C LYS A 65 -5.68 -2.56 -5.01
N PRO A 66 -7.01 -2.78 -5.06
CA PRO A 66 -7.96 -2.05 -4.20
C PRO A 66 -7.70 -2.15 -2.70
N PHE A 67 -7.13 -3.28 -2.26
CA PHE A 67 -6.80 -3.54 -0.86
C PHE A 67 -5.52 -2.81 -0.39
N TYR A 68 -4.70 -2.30 -1.32
CA TYR A 68 -3.47 -1.60 -1.00
C TYR A 68 -3.74 -0.10 -0.82
N MET A 69 -4.36 0.22 0.32
CA MET A 69 -4.97 1.53 0.60
C MET A 69 -3.98 2.71 0.63
N GLY A 70 -2.68 2.44 0.73
CA GLY A 70 -1.62 3.46 0.64
C GLY A 70 -1.37 3.97 -0.78
N LEU A 71 -1.68 3.17 -1.81
CA LEU A 71 -1.38 3.50 -3.21
C LEU A 71 -2.63 3.57 -4.09
N TYR A 72 -3.57 2.63 -3.92
CA TYR A 72 -4.73 2.54 -4.80
C TYR A 72 -5.59 3.80 -4.91
N PRO A 73 -5.84 4.54 -3.82
CA PRO A 73 -6.61 5.77 -3.92
C PRO A 73 -5.94 6.83 -4.81
N VAL A 74 -4.61 6.93 -4.83
CA VAL A 74 -3.90 7.83 -5.75
C VAL A 74 -4.13 7.43 -7.21
N TYR A 75 -4.05 6.13 -7.52
CA TYR A 75 -4.34 5.64 -8.86
C TYR A 75 -5.78 5.93 -9.28
N LYS A 76 -6.73 5.71 -8.36
CA LYS A 76 -8.16 5.95 -8.61
C LYS A 76 -8.46 7.43 -8.86
N ASP A 77 -7.83 8.32 -8.11
CA ASP A 77 -8.15 9.75 -8.13
C ASP A 77 -7.36 10.52 -9.21
N HIS A 78 -6.13 10.09 -9.53
CA HIS A 78 -5.22 10.82 -10.46
C HIS A 78 -4.87 10.04 -11.74
N GLY A 79 -5.15 8.74 -11.83
CA GLY A 79 -4.88 7.92 -13.00
C GLY A 79 -3.43 7.45 -13.17
N GLU A 80 -3.21 6.67 -14.23
CA GLU A 80 -1.95 5.97 -14.46
C GLU A 80 -0.78 6.89 -14.82
N GLU A 81 -1.01 7.91 -15.63
CA GLU A 81 0.04 8.85 -16.05
C GLU A 81 0.66 9.57 -14.85
N PHE A 82 -0.17 9.95 -13.88
CA PHE A 82 0.28 10.52 -12.61
C PHE A 82 1.15 9.55 -11.83
N VAL A 83 0.73 8.28 -11.72
CA VAL A 83 1.48 7.24 -11.01
C VAL A 83 2.85 7.00 -11.66
N VAL A 84 2.91 6.90 -12.98
CA VAL A 84 4.16 6.70 -13.71
C VAL A 84 5.11 7.89 -13.47
N LYS A 85 4.59 9.12 -13.52
CA LYS A 85 5.37 10.32 -13.21
C LYS A 85 5.88 10.32 -11.77
N LEU A 86 5.03 10.00 -10.80
CA LEU A 86 5.40 9.94 -9.38
C LEU A 86 6.56 8.98 -9.13
N ILE A 87 6.52 7.79 -9.75
CA ILE A 87 7.60 6.80 -9.63
C ILE A 87 8.91 7.33 -10.23
N ALA A 88 8.85 7.94 -11.42
CA ALA A 88 10.01 8.53 -12.08
C ALA A 88 10.64 9.69 -11.26
N ASP A 89 9.81 10.54 -10.67
CA ASP A 89 10.25 11.62 -9.79
C ASP A 89 10.96 11.06 -8.54
N CYS A 90 10.41 10.02 -7.89
CA CYS A 90 11.01 9.38 -6.72
C CYS A 90 12.38 8.76 -7.03
N ARG A 91 12.51 8.06 -8.16
CA ARG A 91 13.81 7.51 -8.60
C ARG A 91 14.84 8.60 -8.82
N THR A 92 14.44 9.67 -9.49
CA THR A 92 15.30 10.82 -9.77
C THR A 92 15.82 11.43 -8.47
N GLU A 93 14.92 11.63 -7.50
CA GLU A 93 15.28 12.19 -6.20
C GLU A 93 16.20 11.28 -5.39
N LEU A 94 15.89 9.98 -5.31
CA LEU A 94 16.73 9.01 -4.59
C LEU A 94 18.12 8.85 -5.22
N ALA A 95 18.20 8.91 -6.56
CA ALA A 95 19.48 8.92 -7.27
C ALA A 95 20.29 10.19 -6.95
N ARG A 96 19.62 11.35 -6.83
CA ARG A 96 20.24 12.63 -6.47
C ARG A 96 20.78 12.64 -5.04
N THR A 97 20.07 12.04 -4.08
CA THR A 97 20.46 12.03 -2.66
C THR A 97 21.46 10.93 -2.30
N GLY A 98 21.73 9.99 -3.22
CA GLY A 98 22.64 8.87 -2.98
C GLY A 98 22.07 7.81 -2.02
N THR A 99 20.75 7.80 -1.78
CA THR A 99 20.05 6.88 -0.86
C THR A 99 19.68 5.54 -1.53
N TYR A 100 20.28 5.26 -2.69
CA TYR A 100 20.00 4.08 -3.50
C TYR A 100 21.14 3.05 -3.36
N PRO A 101 20.89 1.74 -3.16
CA PRO A 101 21.94 0.74 -3.26
C PRO A 101 22.43 0.66 -4.72
N ARG A 102 23.73 0.88 -4.96
CA ARG A 102 24.31 0.64 -6.29
C ARG A 102 24.22 -0.82 -6.70
#